data_AF-A0A2K6MML4-F1
#
_entry.id   AF-A0A2K6MML4-F1
#
_cell.length_a   1.000
_cell.length_b   1.000
_cell.length_c   1.000
_cell.angle_alpha   90.00
_cell.angle_beta   90.00
_cell.angle_gamma   90.00
#
_symmetry.space_group_name_H-M   'P 1'
#
loop_
_entity.id
_entity.type
_entity.pdbx_description
1 polymer ?
#
loop_
_entity_poly.entity_id
_entity_poly.type
_entity_poly.pdbx_seq_one_letter_code
_entity_poly.pdbx_strand_id
1 'polypeptide(L)' 'MVDMAAQIADGMAYIERMNYIHRDLRAANILVAENLVGKIADFGLARLIEDSEYTARQGIWLHKTTFF' A
#
# COMPACT_ATOMS: atom_id res chain seq x y z
N MET A 1 -3.63 -15.90 14.10
CA MET A 1 -4.24 -14.54 14.00
C MET A 1 -3.22 -13.41 14.02
N VAL A 2 -1.98 -13.64 14.51
CA VAL A 2 -0.91 -12.63 14.52
C VAL A 2 -0.32 -12.38 13.12
N ASP A 3 -0.49 -13.33 12.19
CA ASP A 3 0.22 -13.32 10.89
C ASP A 3 -0.28 -12.24 9.93
N MET A 4 -1.58 -11.93 9.91
CA MET A 4 -2.12 -10.95 8.96
C MET A 4 -1.73 -9.52 9.32
N ALA A 5 -1.80 -9.16 10.61
CA ALA A 5 -1.38 -7.84 11.07
C ALA A 5 0.12 -7.61 10.82
N ALA A 6 0.95 -8.62 11.03
CA ALA A 6 2.38 -8.58 10.71
C ALA A 6 2.62 -8.38 9.21
N GLN A 7 1.93 -9.12 8.35
CA GLN A 7 2.02 -8.95 6.89
C GLN A 7 1.65 -7.53 6.44
N ILE A 8 0.58 -6.94 7.01
CA ILE A 8 0.18 -5.57 6.66
C ILE A 8 1.20 -4.54 7.18
N ALA A 9 1.75 -4.74 8.38
CA ALA A 9 2.80 -3.88 8.91
C ALA A 9 4.08 -3.93 8.03
N ASP A 10 4.50 -5.13 7.61
CA ASP A 10 5.65 -5.32 6.73
C ASP A 10 5.43 -4.68 5.35
N GLY A 11 4.22 -4.82 4.78
CA GLY A 11 3.84 -4.16 3.54
C GLY A 11 3.84 -2.63 3.65
N MET A 12 3.36 -2.08 4.77
CA MET A 12 3.40 -0.64 5.04
C MET A 12 4.83 -0.12 5.22
N ALA A 13 5.69 -0.87 5.92
CA ALA A 13 7.10 -0.54 6.05
C ALA A 13 7.84 -0.58 4.70
N TYR A 14 7.46 -1.51 3.81
CA TYR A 14 8.01 -1.59 2.46
C TYR A 14 7.69 -0.34 1.64
N ILE A 15 6.43 0.12 1.60
CA ILE A 15 6.06 1.30 0.83
C ILE A 15 6.65 2.60 1.42
N GLU A 16 6.80 2.67 2.75
CA GLU A 16 7.48 3.76 3.42
C GLU A 16 8.95 3.88 2.99
N ARG A 17 9.69 2.75 2.91
CA ARG A 17 11.07 2.71 2.39
C ARG A 17 11.18 3.15 0.93
N MET A 18 10.10 3.05 0.18
CA MET A 18 10.00 3.55 -1.19
C MET A 18 9.56 5.04 -1.25
N ASN A 19 9.53 5.74 -0.11
CA ASN A 19 9.05 7.11 0.06
C ASN A 19 7.58 7.30 -0.32
N TYR A 20 6.74 6.27 -0.16
CA TYR A 20 5.29 6.38 -0.40
C TYR A 20 4.49 6.38 0.90
N ILE A 21 3.43 7.20 0.93
CA ILE A 21 2.39 7.16 1.96
C ILE A 21 1.10 6.68 1.32
N HIS A 22 0.48 5.62 1.85
CA HIS A 22 -0.79 5.05 1.35
C HIS A 22 -1.99 5.99 1.52
N ARG A 23 -2.10 6.64 2.68
CA ARG A 23 -3.17 7.58 3.11
C ARG A 23 -4.59 7.02 3.24
N ASP A 24 -4.87 5.81 2.76
CA ASP A 24 -6.17 5.13 2.95
C ASP A 24 -6.01 3.68 3.45
N LEU A 25 -5.26 3.47 4.54
CA LEU A 25 -5.10 2.12 5.11
C LEU A 25 -6.33 1.76 5.95
N ARG A 26 -7.19 0.91 5.40
CA ARG A 26 -8.42 0.41 6.04
C ARG A 26 -8.66 -1.05 5.67
N ALA A 27 -9.46 -1.77 6.47
CA ALA A 27 -9.75 -3.19 6.24
C ALA A 27 -10.33 -3.47 4.84
N ALA A 28 -11.12 -2.55 4.28
CA ALA A 28 -11.66 -2.66 2.91
C ALA A 28 -10.58 -2.65 1.81
N ASN A 29 -9.39 -2.15 2.12
CA ASN A 29 -8.25 -2.04 1.21
C ASN A 29 -7.21 -3.14 1.48
N ILE A 30 -7.56 -4.15 2.28
CA ILE A 30 -6.73 -5.35 2.50
C ILE A 30 -7.35 -6.50 1.72
N LEU A 31 -6.63 -6.99 0.71
CA LEU A 31 -7.02 -8.17 -0.05
C LEU A 31 -6.43 -9.41 0.60
N VAL A 32 -7.20 -10.50 0.66
CA VAL A 32 -6.74 -11.78 1.21
C VAL A 32 -6.75 -12.81 0.10
N ALA A 33 -5.57 -13.38 -0.20
CA ALA A 33 -5.43 -14.42 -1.20
C ALA A 33 -5.68 -15.83 -0.64
N GLU A 34 -5.79 -16.82 -1.53
CA GLU A 34 -5.72 -18.23 -1.17
C GLU A 34 -4.38 -18.49 -0.46
N ASN A 35 -4.40 -19.02 0.77
CA ASN A 35 -3.30 -19.11 1.76
C ASN A 35 -3.20 -17.98 2.80
N LEU A 36 -4.24 -17.16 2.98
CA LEU A 36 -4.28 -16.11 4.02
C LEU A 36 -3.16 -15.06 3.89
N VAL A 37 -2.67 -14.87 2.67
CA VAL A 37 -1.70 -13.83 2.34
C VAL A 37 -2.45 -12.50 2.21
N GLY A 38 -2.14 -11.55 3.08
CA GLY A 38 -2.68 -10.19 3.08
C GLY A 38 -1.90 -9.27 2.15
N LYS A 39 -2.62 -8.55 1.29
CA LYS A 39 -2.06 -7.61 0.32
C LYS A 39 -2.70 -6.24 0.50
N ILE A 40 -1.89 -5.19 0.45
CA ILE A 40 -2.36 -3.81 0.56
C ILE A 40 -2.82 -3.34 -0.83
N ALA A 41 -4.01 -2.76 -0.92
CA ALA A 41 -4.63 -2.30 -2.16
C ALA A 41 -5.14 -0.86 -2.06
N ASP A 42 -5.59 -0.32 -3.20
CA ASP A 42 -6.15 1.03 -3.33
C ASP A 42 -5.18 2.17 -2.96
N PHE A 43 -4.17 2.33 -3.81
CA PHE A 43 -3.21 3.43 -3.75
C PHE A 43 -3.73 4.72 -4.41
N GLY A 44 -5.04 4.86 -4.62
CA GLY A 44 -5.63 6.04 -5.29
C GLY A 44 -5.34 7.36 -4.57
N LEU A 45 -5.16 7.31 -3.26
CA LEU A 45 -4.78 8.45 -2.42
C LEU A 45 -3.29 8.50 -2.07
N ALA A 46 -2.49 7.55 -2.56
CA ALA A 46 -1.08 7.48 -2.23
C ALA A 46 -0.30 8.68 -2.76
N ARG A 47 0.81 9.01 -2.08
CA ARG A 47 1.70 10.13 -2.41
C ARG A 47 3.15 9.71 -2.29
N LEU A 48 3.97 10.15 -3.24
CA LEU A 48 5.41 10.05 -3.17
C LEU A 48 5.93 11.27 -2.39
N ILE A 49 6.90 11.05 -1.51
CA ILE A 49 7.64 12.08 -0.79
C ILE A 49 8.93 12.31 -1.56
N GLU A 50 9.06 13.43 -2.26
CA GLU A 50 10.32 13.88 -2.87
C GLU A 50 10.74 15.17 -2.13
N ASP A 51 11.92 15.19 -1.50
CA ASP A 51 12.51 16.37 -0.87
C ASP A 51 11.55 17.25 -0.04
N SER A 52 10.75 16.60 0.82
CA SER A 52 9.72 17.22 1.69
C SER A 52 8.47 17.75 1.00
N GLU A 53 8.33 17.57 -0.31
CA GLU A 53 7.12 17.86 -1.07
C GLU A 53 6.32 16.57 -1.35
N TYR A 54 5.01 16.64 -1.11
CA TYR A 54 4.10 15.55 -1.41
C TYR A 54 3.68 15.63 -2.88
N THR A 55 4.37 14.92 -3.76
CA THR A 55 4.01 14.91 -5.18
C THR A 55 2.85 13.92 -5.42
N ALA A 56 1.71 14.46 -5.84
CA ALA A 56 0.57 13.69 -6.29
C ALA A 56 0.83 13.10 -7.68
N ARG A 57 1.46 11.93 -7.76
CA ARG A 57 1.53 11.17 -9.02
C ARG A 57 0.20 10.43 -9.27
N GLN A 58 -0.86 11.19 -9.57
CA GLN A 58 -2.09 10.61 -10.12
C GLN A 58 -1.81 10.17 -11.57
N GLY A 59 -1.46 8.91 -11.76
CA GLY A 59 -1.34 8.37 -13.13
C GLY A 59 -0.53 7.09 -13.31
N ILE A 60 0.39 6.74 -12.41
CA ILE A 60 1.26 5.57 -12.63
C ILE A 60 0.51 4.24 -12.39
N TRP A 61 -0.55 4.25 -11.58
CA TRP A 61 -1.27 3.04 -11.18
C TRP A 61 -2.59 2.79 -11.93
N LEU A 62 -2.91 3.59 -12.96
CA LEU A 62 -4.18 3.52 -13.70
C LEU A 62 -4.41 2.22 -14.49
N HIS A 63 -3.53 1.21 -14.42
CA HIS A 63 -3.73 -0.03 -15.16
C HIS A 63 -3.38 -1.34 -14.47
N LYS A 64 -2.86 -1.38 -13.24
CA LYS A 64 -2.54 -2.68 -12.61
C LYS A 64 -2.79 -2.67 -11.13
N THR A 65 -3.80 -3.43 -10.73
CA THR A 65 -3.87 -4.21 -9.49
C THR A 65 -2.48 -4.77 -9.19
N THR A 66 -1.65 -3.99 -8.51
CA THR A 66 -0.28 -4.39 -8.22
C THR A 66 -0.32 -5.08 -6.88
N PHE A 67 -0.36 -6.41 -6.97
CA PHE A 67 -0.32 -7.33 -5.85
C PHE A 67 1.07 -7.27 -5.21
N PHE A 68 1.26 -6.48 -4.16
CA PHE A 68 2.27 -6.78 -3.14
C PHE A 68 1.58 -7.64 -2.08
#